data_AF-A0A453LKP9-F1
#
_entry.id   AF-A0A453LKP9-F1
#
_cell.length_a   1.000
_cell.length_b   1.000
_cell.length_c   1.000
_cell.angle_alpha   90.00
_cell.angle_beta   90.00
_cell.angle_gamma   90.00
#
_symmetry.space_group_name_H-M   'P 1'
#
loop_
_entity.id
_entity.type
_entity.pdbx_description
1 polymer ?
#
loop_
_entity_poly.entity_id
_entity_poly.type
_entity_poly.pdbx_seq_one_letter_code
_entity_poly.pdbx_strand_id
1 'polypeptide(L)'
;MFGDPLLPSECSLIIEELKATSLCFQCAHGRPTTVPIVNVASLRRQLARLGAPGGRSEAEEPWHGLSQHEASLERARTRLRQLRRLRRGTL
;
A
#
# COMPACT_ATOMS: atom_id res chain seq x y z
N MET A 1 -23.76 8.97 -2.58
CA MET A 1 -23.12 10.13 -1.89
C MET A 1 -21.80 9.68 -1.29
N PHE A 2 -20.98 10.61 -0.77
CA PHE A 2 -19.76 10.24 -0.07
C PHE A 2 -20.08 9.40 1.17
N GLY A 3 -19.39 8.27 1.32
CA GLY A 3 -19.60 7.33 2.42
C GLY A 3 -20.59 6.21 2.12
N ASP A 4 -21.30 6.25 0.99
CA ASP A 4 -22.17 5.15 0.59
C ASP A 4 -21.33 3.97 0.07
N PRO A 5 -21.59 2.74 0.54
CA PRO A 5 -20.92 1.56 0.02
C PRO A 5 -21.39 1.30 -1.42
N LEU A 6 -20.45 0.89 -2.27
CA LEU A 6 -20.74 0.51 -3.66
C LEU A 6 -20.23 -0.90 -3.93
N LEU A 7 -21.04 -1.66 -4.65
CA LEU A 7 -20.64 -2.93 -5.22
C LEU A 7 -19.62 -2.70 -6.35
N PRO A 8 -18.74 -3.67 -6.64
CA PRO A 8 -17.80 -3.57 -7.75
C PRO A 8 -18.46 -3.28 -9.10
N SER A 9 -19.67 -3.79 -9.33
CA SER A 9 -20.46 -3.52 -10.54
C SER A 9 -20.90 -2.06 -10.64
N GLU A 10 -21.29 -1.44 -9.53
CA GLU A 10 -21.70 -0.03 -9.47
C GLU A 10 -20.49 0.88 -9.69
N CYS A 11 -19.35 0.55 -9.08
CA CYS A 11 -18.08 1.24 -9.36
C CYS A 11 -17.72 1.17 -10.84
N SER A 12 -17.86 0.00 -11.47
CA SER A 12 -17.56 -0.18 -12.90
C SER A 12 -18.49 0.65 -13.78
N LEU A 13 -19.79 0.66 -13.48
CA LEU A 13 -20.77 1.48 -14.19
C LEU A 13 -20.42 2.98 -14.12
N ILE A 14 -20.06 3.49 -12.94
CA ILE A 14 -19.65 4.89 -12.78
C ILE A 14 -18.48 5.24 -13.69
N ILE A 15 -17.48 4.35 -13.81
CA ILE A 15 -16.31 4.59 -14.66
C ILE A 15 -16.68 4.57 -16.15
N GLU A 16 -17.51 3.62 -16.59
CA GLU A 16 -17.95 3.55 -17.99
C GLU A 16 -18.82 4.76 -18.37
N GLU A 17 -19.75 5.17 -17.52
CA GLU A 17 -20.57 6.36 -17.75
C GLU A 17 -19.71 7.64 -17.76
N LEU A 18 -18.73 7.75 -16.86
CA LEU A 18 -17.82 8.89 -16.82
C LEU A 18 -17.00 8.98 -18.12
N LYS A 19 -16.53 7.85 -18.65
CA LYS A 19 -15.78 7.76 -19.91
C LYS A 19 -16.60 8.18 -21.13
N ALA A 20 -17.92 8.02 -21.10
CA ALA A 20 -18.81 8.44 -22.18
C ALA A 20 -19.03 9.96 -22.22
N THR A 21 -18.61 10.71 -21.18
CA THR A 21 -18.73 12.17 -21.13
C THR A 21 -17.62 12.88 -21.92
N SER A 22 -17.87 14.12 -22.34
CA SER A 22 -16.88 14.96 -23.04
C SER A 22 -15.75 15.47 -22.14
N LEU A 23 -15.97 15.56 -20.83
CA LEU A 23 -15.01 16.10 -19.85
C LEU A 23 -14.96 15.23 -18.59
N CYS A 24 -14.43 14.02 -18.73
CA CYS A 24 -14.42 12.99 -17.69
C CYS A 24 -13.47 13.25 -16.51
N PHE A 25 -12.56 14.21 -16.64
CA PHE A 25 -11.53 14.50 -15.62
C PHE A 25 -11.88 15.68 -14.71
N GLN A 26 -12.96 16.41 -14.99
CA GLN A 26 -13.31 17.62 -14.26
C GLN A 26 -14.82 17.75 -14.07
N CYS A 27 -15.28 18.00 -12.85
CA CYS A 27 -16.69 18.28 -12.60
C CYS A 27 -17.06 19.71 -13.03
N ALA A 28 -18.36 20.05 -13.04
CA ALA A 28 -18.83 21.39 -13.41
C ALA A 28 -18.23 22.53 -12.58
N HIS A 29 -17.71 22.24 -11.37
CA HIS A 29 -17.08 23.20 -10.47
C HIS A 29 -15.55 23.23 -10.57
N GLY A 30 -14.98 22.54 -11.56
CA GLY A 30 -13.55 22.54 -11.80
C GLY A 30 -12.74 21.54 -10.97
N ARG A 31 -13.37 20.75 -10.08
CA ARG A 31 -12.67 19.76 -9.25
C ARG A 31 -12.32 18.51 -10.06
N PRO A 32 -11.15 17.89 -9.80
CA PRO A 32 -10.78 16.66 -10.49
C PRO A 32 -11.74 15.51 -10.12
N THR A 33 -12.23 14.78 -11.11
CA THR A 33 -13.13 13.63 -10.90
C THR A 33 -12.33 12.34 -10.69
N THR A 34 -11.20 12.21 -11.37
CA THR A 34 -10.26 11.07 -11.22
C THR A 34 -8.82 11.59 -11.21
N VAL A 35 -7.94 10.89 -10.51
CA VAL A 35 -6.50 11.21 -10.46
C VAL A 35 -5.67 9.94 -10.62
N PRO A 36 -4.56 9.97 -11.39
CA PRO A 36 -3.67 8.83 -11.47
C PRO A 36 -2.95 8.62 -10.12
N ILE A 37 -3.08 7.43 -9.54
CA ILE A 37 -2.40 7.10 -8.27
C ILE A 37 -0.96 6.69 -8.52
N VAL A 38 -0.70 5.88 -9.55
CA VAL A 38 0.63 5.34 -9.83
C VAL A 38 0.85 5.08 -11.32
N ASN A 39 2.08 5.32 -11.79
CA ASN A 39 2.52 4.85 -13.10
C ASN A 39 3.11 3.45 -12.98
N VAL A 40 2.39 2.44 -13.47
CA VAL A 40 2.76 1.01 -13.33
C VAL A 40 4.10 0.70 -14.02
N ALA A 41 4.42 1.36 -15.14
CA ALA A 41 5.70 1.14 -15.83
C ALA A 41 6.88 1.68 -15.01
N SER A 42 6.74 2.87 -14.41
CA SER A 42 7.73 3.44 -13.49
C SER A 42 7.89 2.58 -12.25
N LEU A 43 6.79 2.08 -11.68
CA LEU A 43 6.81 1.18 -10.54
C LEU A 43 7.56 -0.11 -10.86
N ARG A 44 7.24 -0.76 -11.99
CA ARG A 44 7.94 -1.98 -12.44
C ARG A 44 9.44 -1.76 -12.62
N ARG A 45 9.85 -0.63 -13.22
CA ARG A 45 11.27 -0.25 -13.34
C ARG A 45 11.93 -0.06 -11.98
N GLN A 46 11.25 0.56 -11.01
CA GLN A 46 11.77 0.71 -9.65
C GLN A 46 11.93 -0.64 -8.95
N LEU A 47 10.92 -1.51 -9.01
CA LEU A 47 10.99 -2.85 -8.42
C LEU A 47 12.11 -3.69 -9.04
N ALA A 48 12.31 -3.64 -10.35
CA ALA A 48 13.41 -4.34 -11.02
C ALA A 48 14.79 -3.84 -10.55
N ARG A 49 14.95 -2.53 -10.34
CA ARG A 49 16.20 -1.95 -9.79
C ARG A 49 16.46 -2.41 -8.36
N LEU A 50 15.42 -2.46 -7.52
CA LEU A 50 15.52 -2.95 -6.14
C LEU A 50 15.82 -4.45 -6.07
N GLY A 51 15.33 -5.24 -7.04
CA GLY A 51 15.56 -6.68 -7.13
C GLY A 51 16.88 -7.08 -7.81
N ALA A 52 17.65 -6.14 -8.36
CA ALA A 52 18.91 -6.45 -9.03
C ALA A 52 20.01 -6.81 -8.01
N PRO A 53 20.77 -7.91 -8.21
CA PRO A 53 21.74 -8.44 -7.24
C PRO A 53 22.98 -7.54 -7.00
N GLY A 54 23.06 -6.37 -7.63
CA GLY A 54 24.11 -5.36 -7.40
C GLY A 54 23.62 -4.08 -6.71
N GLY A 55 22.35 -4.03 -6.28
CA GLY A 55 21.72 -2.83 -5.70
C GLY A 55 21.49 -2.89 -4.18
N ARG A 56 21.97 -3.94 -3.49
CA ARG A 56 22.08 -3.92 -2.02
C ARG A 56 23.28 -3.05 -1.64
N SER A 57 23.19 -1.75 -1.88
CA SER A 57 24.08 -0.81 -1.21
C SER A 57 23.69 -0.76 0.26
N GLU A 58 24.69 -1.04 1.09
CA GLU A 58 24.77 -0.93 2.53
C GLU A 58 24.03 0.29 3.10
N ALA A 59 22.75 0.09 3.45
CA ALA A 59 21.97 0.79 4.46
C ALA A 59 20.51 0.44 4.18
N GLU A 60 20.00 -0.60 4.83
CA GLU A 60 18.56 -0.79 4.95
C GLU A 60 18.00 0.39 5.77
N GLU A 61 17.70 1.52 5.10
CA GLU A 61 16.91 2.56 5.71
C GLU A 61 15.57 1.92 6.14
N PRO A 62 15.29 1.84 7.44
CA PRO A 62 14.08 1.21 7.93
C PRO A 62 12.87 1.91 7.31
N TRP A 63 11.96 1.16 6.69
CA TRP A 63 10.70 1.70 6.21
C TRP A 63 9.90 2.20 7.42
N HIS A 64 9.97 3.50 7.70
CA HIS A 64 9.37 4.10 8.89
C HIS A 64 9.73 3.36 10.20
N GLY A 65 10.99 2.94 10.35
CA GLY A 65 11.44 2.16 11.52
C GLY A 65 11.16 0.65 11.44
N LEU A 66 10.57 0.15 10.36
CA LEU A 66 10.33 -1.27 10.13
C LEU A 66 11.32 -1.83 9.12
N SER A 67 12.09 -2.83 9.52
CA SER A 67 12.99 -3.58 8.63
C SER A 67 12.55 -5.04 8.50
N GLN A 68 12.71 -5.59 7.30
CA GLN A 68 12.43 -7.00 7.04
C GLN A 68 13.51 -7.86 7.71
N HIS A 69 13.20 -8.38 8.90
CA HIS A 69 14.07 -9.36 9.54
C HIS A 69 13.76 -10.76 9.02
N GLU A 70 14.79 -11.52 8.66
CA GLU A 70 14.69 -12.94 8.35
C GLU A 70 13.97 -13.72 9.48
N ALA A 71 13.35 -14.84 9.10
CA ALA A 71 12.65 -15.71 10.04
C ALA A 71 13.64 -16.23 11.10
N SER A 72 13.45 -15.83 12.36
CA SER A 72 14.34 -16.19 13.48
C SER A 72 13.55 -16.86 14.60
N LEU A 73 13.96 -18.09 14.93
CA LEU A 73 13.41 -18.85 16.05
C LEU A 73 13.65 -18.15 17.39
N GLU A 74 14.77 -17.44 17.53
CA GLU A 74 15.09 -16.66 18.72
C GLU A 74 14.11 -15.49 18.90
N ARG A 75 13.82 -14.75 17.83
CA ARG A 75 12.80 -13.68 17.84
C ARG A 75 11.41 -14.23 18.19
N ALA A 76 11.04 -15.38 17.62
CA ALA A 76 9.76 -16.04 17.95
C ALA A 76 9.68 -16.42 19.43
N ARG A 77 10.75 -16.99 20.00
CA ARG A 77 10.84 -17.32 21.43
C ARG A 77 10.75 -16.08 22.31
N THR A 78 11.40 -14.98 21.93
CA THR A 78 11.37 -13.72 22.69
C THR A 78 9.98 -13.09 22.69
N ARG A 79 9.31 -13.03 21.53
CA ARG A 79 7.91 -12.56 21.43
C ARG A 79 6.96 -13.43 22.26
N LEU A 80 7.13 -14.76 22.23
CA LEU A 80 6.32 -15.67 23.04
C LEU A 80 6.52 -15.43 24.54
N ARG A 81 7.76 -15.20 24.99
CA ARG A 81 8.07 -14.88 26.39
C ARG A 81 7.43 -13.55 26.81
N GLN A 82 7.51 -12.51 25.98
CA GLN A 82 6.89 -11.21 26.25
C GLN A 82 5.36 -11.31 26.35
N LEU A 83 4.70 -12.02 25.43
CA LEU A 83 3.26 -12.26 25.49
C LEU A 83 2.83 -13.02 26.75
N ARG A 84 3.65 -13.97 27.20
CA ARG A 84 3.41 -14.71 28.46
C ARG A 84 3.53 -13.80 29.69
N ARG A 85 4.45 -12.84 29.70
CA ARG A 85 4.60 -11.85 30.79
C ARG A 85 3.41 -10.89 30.84
N LEU A 86 3.01 -10.36 29.68
CA LEU A 86 1.82 -9.50 29.53
C LEU A 86 0.55 -10.20 30.03
N ARG A 87 0.34 -11.47 29.66
CA ARG A 87 -0.80 -12.27 30.13
C ARG A 87 -0.79 -12.55 31.64
N ARG A 88 0.38 -12.50 32.27
CA ARG A 88 0.56 -12.73 33.71
C ARG A 88 0.54 -11.42 34.51
N GLY A 89 0.30 -10.27 33.88
CA GLY A 89 0.27 -8.97 34.56
C GLY A 89 1.61 -8.57 35.20
N THR A 90 2.72 -9.16 34.76
CA THR A 90 4.07 -8.90 35.28
C THR A 90 4.82 -8.07 34.24
N LEU A 91 4.49 -6.77 34.19
CA LEU A 91 5.32 -5.75 33.56
C LEU A 91 6.22 -5.12 34.62
#